data_AF-A0A0F9A7C0-F1
#
_entry.id   AF-A0A0F9A7C0-F1
#
_cell.length_a   1.000
_cell.length_b   1.000
_cell.length_c   1.000
_cell.angle_alpha   90.00
_cell.angle_beta   90.00
_cell.angle_gamma   90.00
#
_symmetry.space_group_name_H-M   'P 1'
#
loop_
_entity.id
_entity.type
_entity.pdbx_description
1 polymer ?
#
loop_
_entity_poly.entity_id
_entity_poly.type
_entity_poly.pdbx_seq_one_letter_code
_entity_poly.pdbx_strand_id
1 'polypeptide(L)'
;MQDLAVLFEKYAGNILTPIISEKIVDEFGVSVSALKQLGIGYNPVNAAFIFPERDSYGKIIGLTQRHGTGRKTMIEGSNRGLYYPVDMEIMKENKYVPGAHNWTRIQEADISCPICGKPDWCLVSANNPTDPDAVLCGRISEGCTTKLDGSGFLHILKAGGARSHSASRIIPTFEGPILITEGYSDTASAIDMGFMAIGKPSAEFNAKILVPLVKDQDVVIVGDNDEGAGKRGMEATFQVLKGQCKSLRKVFPPEKYKDLRRWKTQVMLDKDTFLKWVDEHGESAGDPNVLDDGAAVTVAKAWLDSKRIDGVPITRSYLGQWTQFDGSYYKDLDVRVLRGDIYTFLKDKSFPKMRANGKPTLASFRPTRSQISDILDALNQWCPIDDNPPCWLRKTDKPDPKDLIVFQNGMLDVNR
;
A
#
# COMPACT_ATOMS: atom_id res chain seq x y z
N MET A 1 -8.24 -19.92 -25.00
CA MET A 1 -7.80 -19.58 -23.63
C MET A 1 -8.93 -19.99 -22.71
N GLN A 2 -8.69 -20.85 -21.73
CA GLN A 2 -9.75 -21.36 -20.84
C GLN A 2 -10.19 -20.27 -19.86
N ASP A 3 -11.50 -20.10 -19.67
CA ASP A 3 -12.02 -19.20 -18.63
C ASP A 3 -11.72 -19.79 -17.25
N LEU A 4 -10.90 -19.08 -16.47
CA LEU A 4 -10.48 -19.53 -15.14
C LEU A 4 -11.65 -19.58 -14.14
N ALA A 5 -12.70 -18.77 -14.33
CA ALA A 5 -13.89 -18.84 -13.48
C ALA A 5 -14.65 -20.15 -13.72
N VAL A 6 -14.89 -20.50 -14.99
CA VAL A 6 -15.53 -21.77 -15.38
C VAL A 6 -14.70 -22.97 -14.92
N LEU A 7 -13.38 -22.88 -15.01
CA LEU A 7 -12.49 -23.93 -14.49
C LEU A 7 -12.58 -24.03 -12.96
N PHE A 8 -12.62 -22.90 -12.25
CA PHE A 8 -12.76 -22.89 -10.80
C PHE A 8 -14.08 -23.50 -10.34
N GLU A 9 -15.20 -23.22 -11.00
CA GLU A 9 -16.51 -23.82 -10.69
C GLU A 9 -16.46 -25.35 -10.71
N LYS A 10 -15.74 -25.95 -11.66
CA LYS A 10 -15.54 -27.41 -11.71
C LYS A 10 -14.78 -27.91 -10.49
N TYR A 11 -13.74 -27.20 -10.05
CA TYR A 11 -12.99 -27.57 -8.86
C TYR A 11 -13.78 -27.33 -7.57
N ALA A 12 -14.54 -26.26 -7.48
CA ALA A 12 -15.42 -25.96 -6.36
C ALA A 12 -16.49 -27.05 -6.17
N GLY A 13 -17.05 -27.56 -7.27
CA GLY A 13 -17.99 -28.69 -7.24
C GLY A 13 -17.42 -29.97 -6.60
N ASN A 14 -16.12 -30.19 -6.68
CA ASN A 14 -15.47 -31.37 -6.08
C ASN A 14 -15.33 -31.28 -4.55
N ILE A 15 -15.46 -30.09 -3.95
CA ILE A 15 -15.33 -29.89 -2.49
C ILE A 15 -16.48 -30.55 -1.71
N LEU A 16 -17.64 -30.73 -2.35
CA LEU A 16 -18.89 -31.15 -1.69
C LEU A 16 -18.93 -32.62 -1.24
N THR A 17 -17.87 -33.40 -1.46
CA THR A 17 -17.83 -34.77 -0.93
C THR A 17 -17.47 -34.75 0.57
N PRO A 18 -18.15 -35.55 1.42
CA PRO A 18 -17.86 -35.60 2.87
C PRO A 18 -16.38 -35.84 3.19
N ILE A 19 -15.74 -36.74 2.42
CA ILE A 19 -14.32 -37.08 2.55
C ILE A 19 -13.40 -35.88 2.33
N ILE A 20 -13.71 -35.03 1.34
CA ILE A 20 -12.91 -33.84 1.06
C ILE A 20 -13.18 -32.76 2.11
N SER A 21 -14.41 -32.66 2.62
CA SER A 21 -14.77 -31.70 3.67
C SER A 21 -14.04 -31.96 5.00
N GLU A 22 -13.91 -33.21 5.42
CA GLU A 22 -13.13 -33.59 6.62
C GLU A 22 -11.64 -33.26 6.44
N LYS A 23 -11.04 -33.68 5.32
CA LYS A 23 -9.64 -33.37 4.99
C LYS A 23 -9.31 -31.87 5.00
N ILE A 24 -10.27 -31.05 4.57
CA ILE A 24 -10.11 -29.59 4.57
C ILE A 24 -9.98 -29.04 5.99
N VAL A 25 -10.85 -29.47 6.90
CA VAL A 25 -10.81 -28.99 8.29
C VAL A 25 -9.49 -29.39 8.93
N ASP A 26 -9.06 -30.64 8.73
CA ASP A 26 -7.81 -31.16 9.27
C ASP A 26 -6.57 -30.42 8.74
N GLU A 27 -6.53 -30.09 7.44
CA GLU A 27 -5.35 -29.43 6.86
C GLU A 27 -5.28 -27.93 7.18
N PHE A 28 -6.42 -27.23 7.23
CA PHE A 28 -6.44 -25.77 7.36
C PHE A 28 -6.73 -25.27 8.77
N GLY A 29 -7.40 -26.05 9.64
CA GLY A 29 -7.72 -25.64 11.00
C GLY A 29 -8.72 -24.48 11.10
N VAL A 30 -9.58 -24.33 10.09
CA VAL A 30 -10.60 -23.28 9.98
C VAL A 30 -11.93 -23.87 9.56
N SER A 31 -13.04 -23.17 9.82
CA SER A 31 -14.35 -23.68 9.42
C SER A 31 -14.49 -23.82 7.90
N VAL A 32 -15.30 -24.80 7.50
CA VAL A 32 -15.71 -24.99 6.10
C VAL A 32 -16.44 -23.74 5.57
N SER A 33 -17.15 -23.00 6.44
CA SER A 33 -17.85 -21.77 6.07
C SER A 33 -16.88 -20.69 5.59
N ALA A 34 -15.81 -20.42 6.37
CA ALA A 34 -14.80 -19.43 6.01
C ALA A 34 -14.10 -19.76 4.68
N LEU A 35 -13.79 -21.04 4.44
CA LEU A 35 -13.17 -21.48 3.20
C LEU A 35 -14.11 -21.40 2.00
N LYS A 36 -15.40 -21.70 2.19
CA LYS A 36 -16.42 -21.50 1.15
C LYS A 36 -16.58 -20.02 0.80
N GLN A 37 -16.58 -19.14 1.80
CA GLN A 37 -16.70 -17.69 1.61
C GLN A 37 -15.50 -17.12 0.82
N LEU A 38 -14.28 -17.56 1.15
CA LEU A 38 -13.07 -17.18 0.41
C LEU A 38 -12.98 -17.82 -0.99
N GLY A 39 -13.67 -18.95 -1.15
CA GLY A 39 -13.66 -19.82 -2.32
C GLY A 39 -12.52 -20.83 -2.22
N ILE A 40 -12.87 -22.12 -2.27
CA ILE A 40 -11.94 -23.24 -2.32
C ILE A 40 -12.43 -24.24 -3.37
N GLY A 41 -11.49 -24.89 -4.07
CA GLY A 41 -11.77 -25.98 -4.99
C GLY A 41 -10.84 -27.17 -4.74
N TYR A 42 -11.17 -28.32 -5.32
CA TYR A 42 -10.30 -29.50 -5.28
C TYR A 42 -10.08 -30.04 -6.69
N ASN A 43 -8.81 -30.24 -7.05
CA ASN A 43 -8.41 -30.90 -8.28
C ASN A 43 -8.06 -32.37 -7.98
N PRO A 44 -8.93 -33.33 -8.34
CA PRO A 44 -8.71 -34.74 -8.04
C PRO A 44 -7.57 -35.36 -8.85
N VAL A 45 -7.27 -34.83 -10.04
CA VAL A 45 -6.18 -35.34 -10.91
C VAL A 45 -4.83 -35.11 -10.26
N ASN A 46 -4.63 -33.93 -9.67
CA ASN A 46 -3.37 -33.55 -9.03
C ASN A 46 -3.39 -33.76 -7.50
N ALA A 47 -4.49 -34.26 -6.94
CA ALA A 47 -4.73 -34.34 -5.50
C ALA A 47 -4.37 -33.03 -4.77
N ALA A 48 -4.91 -31.90 -5.27
CA ALA A 48 -4.52 -30.56 -4.82
C ALA A 48 -5.71 -29.65 -4.54
N PHE A 49 -5.63 -28.86 -3.49
CA PHE A 49 -6.57 -27.77 -3.21
C PHE A 49 -6.31 -26.60 -4.16
N ILE A 50 -7.38 -25.92 -4.57
CA ILE A 50 -7.38 -24.82 -5.52
C ILE A 50 -7.86 -23.55 -4.83
N PHE A 51 -7.06 -22.50 -4.95
CA PHE A 51 -7.33 -21.18 -4.39
C PHE A 51 -7.50 -20.15 -5.51
N PRO A 52 -8.66 -19.52 -5.61
CA PRO A 52 -8.92 -18.48 -6.60
C PRO A 52 -8.25 -17.16 -6.20
N GLU A 53 -7.38 -16.65 -7.08
CA GLU A 53 -6.79 -15.32 -7.00
C GLU A 53 -7.58 -14.34 -7.88
N ARG A 54 -7.93 -13.20 -7.30
CA ARG A 54 -8.81 -12.20 -7.93
C ARG A 54 -8.09 -10.88 -8.20
N ASP A 55 -8.56 -10.17 -9.22
CA ASP A 55 -8.21 -8.76 -9.43
C ASP A 55 -9.00 -7.83 -8.49
N SER A 56 -8.99 -6.51 -8.71
CA SER A 56 -9.68 -5.54 -7.86
C SER A 56 -11.19 -5.50 -8.09
N TYR A 57 -11.68 -6.20 -9.10
CA TYR A 57 -13.09 -6.27 -9.48
C TYR A 57 -13.69 -7.64 -9.15
N GLY A 58 -12.95 -8.47 -8.41
CA GLY A 58 -13.33 -9.80 -8.00
C GLY A 58 -13.19 -10.87 -9.08
N LYS A 59 -12.78 -10.52 -10.31
CA LYS A 59 -12.63 -11.49 -11.40
C LYS A 59 -11.50 -12.46 -11.04
N ILE A 60 -11.76 -13.76 -11.21
CA ILE A 60 -10.72 -14.78 -11.06
C ILE A 60 -9.71 -14.63 -12.20
N ILE A 61 -8.49 -14.26 -11.85
CA ILE A 61 -7.38 -14.08 -12.77
C ILE A 61 -6.28 -15.12 -12.59
N GLY A 62 -6.33 -15.92 -11.51
CA GLY A 62 -5.40 -17.00 -11.28
C GLY A 62 -5.94 -18.09 -10.37
N LEU A 63 -5.38 -19.30 -10.53
CA LEU A 63 -5.69 -20.46 -9.71
C LEU A 63 -4.39 -21.05 -9.17
N THR A 64 -4.19 -20.91 -7.86
CA THR A 64 -3.07 -21.53 -7.15
C THR A 64 -3.48 -22.90 -6.64
N GLN A 65 -2.63 -23.90 -6.89
CA GLN A 65 -2.77 -25.25 -6.39
C GLN A 65 -1.87 -25.46 -5.16
N ARG A 66 -2.39 -26.14 -4.13
CA ARG A 66 -1.62 -26.65 -3.00
C ARG A 66 -1.75 -28.17 -2.95
N HIS A 67 -0.64 -28.85 -3.15
CA HIS A 67 -0.54 -30.30 -3.09
C HIS A 67 -0.43 -30.76 -1.63
N GLY A 68 -0.74 -32.02 -1.33
CA GLY A 68 -0.64 -32.58 0.03
C GLY A 68 0.77 -32.51 0.65
N THR A 69 1.81 -32.30 -0.16
CA THR A 69 3.19 -32.05 0.31
C THR A 69 3.41 -30.61 0.82
N GLY A 70 2.42 -29.74 0.71
CA GLY A 70 2.53 -28.30 0.98
C GLY A 70 3.11 -27.49 -0.19
N ARG A 71 3.60 -28.16 -1.25
CA ARG A 71 4.09 -27.48 -2.46
C ARG A 71 2.94 -26.70 -3.11
N LYS A 72 3.23 -25.46 -3.52
CA LYS A 72 2.30 -24.60 -4.25
C LYS A 72 2.73 -24.46 -5.72
N THR A 73 1.79 -24.57 -6.64
CA THR A 73 1.98 -24.34 -8.09
C THR A 73 0.84 -23.49 -8.62
N MET A 74 0.97 -22.85 -9.79
CA MET A 74 -0.15 -22.18 -10.45
C MET A 74 -0.60 -22.97 -11.67
N ILE A 75 -1.91 -22.96 -11.94
CA ILE A 75 -2.48 -23.50 -13.17
C ILE A 75 -2.03 -22.63 -14.36
N GLU A 76 -1.73 -23.26 -15.48
CA GLU A 76 -1.33 -22.57 -16.71
C GLU A 76 -2.36 -21.51 -17.13
N GLY A 77 -1.89 -20.33 -17.57
CA GLY A 77 -2.74 -19.18 -17.90
C GLY A 77 -3.17 -18.33 -16.68
N SER A 78 -2.77 -18.71 -15.46
CA SER A 78 -3.03 -17.93 -14.24
C SER A 78 -2.11 -16.72 -14.09
N ASN A 79 -2.66 -15.64 -13.55
CA ASN A 79 -1.96 -14.45 -13.10
C ASN A 79 -2.07 -14.30 -11.57
N ARG A 80 -1.13 -13.56 -10.98
CA ARG A 80 -1.14 -13.29 -9.54
C ARG A 80 -2.17 -12.22 -9.19
N GLY A 81 -3.04 -12.53 -8.24
CA GLY A 81 -4.10 -11.66 -7.71
C GLY A 81 -4.07 -11.62 -6.19
N LEU A 82 -5.25 -11.50 -5.57
CA LEU A 82 -5.46 -11.51 -4.13
C LEU A 82 -6.52 -12.55 -3.73
N TYR A 83 -6.47 -13.02 -2.49
CA TYR A 83 -7.52 -13.86 -1.90
C TYR A 83 -8.46 -12.98 -1.10
N TYR A 84 -9.74 -12.90 -1.47
CA TYR A 84 -10.73 -12.22 -0.65
C TYR A 84 -12.15 -12.67 -1.04
N PRO A 85 -13.11 -12.66 -0.10
CA PRO A 85 -14.50 -12.94 -0.41
C PRO A 85 -15.10 -11.81 -1.24
N VAL A 86 -15.96 -12.17 -2.20
CA VAL A 86 -16.66 -11.22 -3.06
C VAL A 86 -18.13 -11.17 -2.71
N ASP A 87 -18.73 -9.99 -2.80
CA ASP A 87 -20.18 -9.86 -2.76
C ASP A 87 -20.76 -10.34 -4.10
N MET A 88 -21.46 -11.48 -4.06
CA MET A 88 -21.99 -12.14 -5.24
C MET A 88 -23.17 -11.40 -5.86
N GLU A 89 -23.93 -10.62 -5.09
CA GLU A 89 -25.03 -9.82 -5.64
C GLU A 89 -24.45 -8.66 -6.45
N ILE A 90 -23.45 -7.98 -5.88
CA ILE A 90 -22.73 -6.89 -6.55
C ILE A 90 -21.99 -7.41 -7.80
N MET A 91 -21.47 -8.63 -7.78
CA MET A 91 -20.88 -9.29 -8.97
C MET A 91 -21.89 -9.55 -10.08
N LYS A 92 -23.12 -9.96 -9.75
CA LYS A 92 -24.17 -10.21 -10.74
C LYS A 92 -24.62 -8.91 -11.40
N GLU A 93 -24.71 -7.84 -10.63
CA GLU A 93 -25.07 -6.49 -11.10
C GLU A 93 -23.94 -5.83 -11.92
N ASN A 94 -22.67 -6.08 -11.59
CA ASN A 94 -21.50 -5.51 -12.24
C ASN A 94 -20.96 -6.30 -13.44
N LYS A 95 -21.81 -7.01 -14.19
CA LYS A 95 -21.39 -7.58 -15.49
C LYS A 95 -21.10 -6.45 -16.49
N TYR A 96 -19.92 -5.86 -16.40
CA TYR A 96 -19.34 -5.08 -17.49
C TYR A 96 -19.25 -6.00 -18.71
N VAL A 97 -20.00 -5.67 -19.76
CA VAL A 97 -19.90 -6.34 -21.07
C VAL A 97 -18.91 -5.52 -21.89
N PRO A 98 -17.68 -6.00 -22.15
CA PRO A 98 -16.74 -5.29 -23.00
C PRO A 98 -17.24 -5.27 -24.44
N GLY A 99 -17.17 -4.11 -25.11
CA GLY A 99 -17.49 -3.99 -26.54
C GLY A 99 -17.64 -2.54 -27.01
N ALA A 100 -17.61 -2.35 -28.33
CA ALA A 100 -17.80 -1.06 -29.01
C ALA A 100 -19.20 -0.43 -28.80
N HIS A 101 -20.10 -1.15 -28.11
CA HIS A 101 -21.52 -0.86 -27.94
C HIS A 101 -21.87 -0.27 -26.57
N ASN A 102 -20.89 0.11 -25.74
CA ASN A 102 -21.16 0.84 -24.48
C ASN A 102 -21.20 2.36 -24.66
N TRP A 103 -20.52 2.85 -25.69
CA TRP A 103 -20.45 4.26 -26.04
C TRP A 103 -20.75 4.40 -27.52
N THR A 104 -21.59 5.35 -27.88
CA THR A 104 -21.84 5.70 -29.29
C THR A 104 -21.46 7.16 -29.52
N ARG A 105 -20.97 7.47 -30.72
CA ARG A 105 -20.72 8.86 -31.10
C ARG A 105 -22.06 9.58 -31.23
N ILE A 106 -22.10 10.83 -30.77
CA ILE A 106 -23.33 11.64 -30.91
C ILE A 106 -23.77 11.81 -32.37
N GLN A 107 -22.83 11.72 -33.32
CA GLN A 107 -23.10 11.73 -34.76
C GLN A 107 -23.77 10.44 -35.25
N GLU A 108 -23.45 9.30 -34.64
CA GLU A 108 -24.11 8.01 -34.94
C GLU A 108 -25.51 7.94 -34.32
N ALA A 109 -25.70 8.60 -33.18
CA ALA A 109 -26.97 8.70 -32.48
C ALA A 109 -27.88 9.84 -32.98
N ASP A 110 -27.39 10.67 -33.91
CA ASP A 110 -28.06 11.87 -34.45
C ASP A 110 -28.58 12.83 -33.36
N ILE A 111 -27.71 13.16 -32.40
CA ILE A 111 -28.02 14.09 -31.30
C ILE A 111 -26.92 15.13 -31.11
N SER A 112 -27.24 16.22 -30.42
CA SER A 112 -26.24 17.14 -29.87
C SER A 112 -25.78 16.72 -28.48
N CYS A 113 -24.52 16.98 -28.15
CA CYS A 113 -23.98 16.67 -26.83
C CYS A 113 -24.81 17.37 -25.73
N PRO A 114 -25.35 16.63 -24.73
CA PRO A 114 -26.13 17.23 -23.64
C PRO A 114 -25.33 18.20 -22.76
N ILE A 115 -24.00 18.10 -22.79
CA ILE A 115 -23.11 18.94 -21.98
C ILE A 115 -22.70 20.20 -22.73
N CYS A 116 -22.14 20.08 -23.95
CA CYS A 116 -21.58 21.23 -24.68
C CYS A 116 -22.44 21.73 -25.85
N GLY A 117 -23.55 21.07 -26.16
CA GLY A 117 -24.46 21.43 -27.24
C GLY A 117 -23.88 21.29 -28.65
N LYS A 118 -22.69 20.71 -28.82
CA LYS A 118 -22.06 20.53 -30.14
C LYS A 118 -22.50 19.20 -30.78
N PRO A 119 -22.62 19.14 -32.11
CA PRO A 119 -23.12 17.96 -32.84
C PRO A 119 -22.04 16.92 -33.16
N ASP A 120 -20.80 17.12 -32.70
CA ASP A 120 -19.65 16.30 -33.08
C ASP A 120 -18.74 15.91 -31.91
N TRP A 121 -17.97 14.84 -32.15
CA TRP A 121 -16.83 14.38 -31.36
C TRP A 121 -17.12 13.85 -29.95
N CYS A 122 -18.22 14.21 -29.30
CA CYS A 122 -18.56 13.65 -27.97
C CYS A 122 -19.08 12.21 -28.07
N LEU A 123 -19.02 11.46 -26.96
CA LEU A 123 -19.63 10.14 -26.82
C LEU A 123 -20.72 10.17 -25.78
N VAL A 124 -21.75 9.35 -25.96
CA VAL A 124 -22.82 9.13 -24.98
C VAL A 124 -22.98 7.64 -24.71
N SER A 125 -23.57 7.30 -23.57
CA SER A 125 -23.91 5.92 -23.26
C SER A 125 -24.87 5.34 -24.30
N ALA A 126 -24.47 4.23 -24.94
CA ALA A 126 -25.17 3.69 -26.11
C ALA A 126 -26.50 2.99 -25.78
N ASN A 127 -26.77 2.72 -24.50
CA ASN A 127 -28.02 2.11 -24.04
C ASN A 127 -29.26 2.98 -24.31
N ASN A 128 -29.11 4.31 -24.16
CA ASN A 128 -30.16 5.27 -24.48
C ASN A 128 -29.53 6.62 -24.88
N PRO A 129 -29.09 6.78 -26.15
CA PRO A 129 -28.33 7.96 -26.57
C PRO A 129 -29.09 9.28 -26.42
N THR A 130 -30.41 9.30 -26.63
CA THR A 130 -31.24 10.50 -26.56
C THR A 130 -31.50 10.98 -25.12
N ASP A 131 -31.31 10.10 -24.13
CA ASP A 131 -31.42 10.40 -22.71
C ASP A 131 -30.34 9.64 -21.91
N PRO A 132 -29.06 10.00 -22.13
CA PRO A 132 -27.93 9.15 -21.74
C PRO A 132 -27.66 9.22 -20.25
N ASP A 133 -27.17 8.11 -19.70
CA ASP A 133 -26.75 8.04 -18.30
C ASP A 133 -25.43 8.77 -18.06
N ALA A 134 -24.57 8.81 -19.09
CA ALA A 134 -23.25 9.43 -19.05
C ALA A 134 -22.83 10.00 -20.41
N VAL A 135 -22.01 11.05 -20.38
CA VAL A 135 -21.48 11.75 -21.54
C VAL A 135 -19.97 11.90 -21.41
N LEU A 136 -19.22 11.50 -22.43
CA LEU A 136 -17.82 11.87 -22.55
C LEU A 136 -17.71 13.09 -23.46
N CYS A 137 -17.70 14.26 -22.83
CA CYS A 137 -17.57 15.55 -23.50
C CYS A 137 -16.15 16.03 -23.32
N GLY A 138 -15.36 16.17 -24.39
CA GLY A 138 -14.01 16.71 -24.21
C GLY A 138 -13.86 18.21 -24.50
N ARG A 139 -14.96 18.97 -24.39
CA ARG A 139 -14.93 20.45 -24.48
C ARG A 139 -15.12 21.10 -23.11
N ILE A 140 -16.08 20.61 -22.31
CA ILE A 140 -16.43 21.20 -21.01
C ILE A 140 -15.91 20.27 -19.90
N SER A 141 -15.06 20.82 -19.04
CA SER A 141 -14.53 20.14 -17.86
C SER A 141 -15.31 20.42 -16.58
N GLU A 142 -16.05 21.52 -16.53
CA GLU A 142 -16.84 21.91 -15.37
C GLU A 142 -17.96 20.90 -15.09
N GLY A 143 -18.05 20.40 -13.85
CA GLY A 143 -19.02 19.36 -13.46
C GLY A 143 -18.63 17.93 -13.84
N CYS A 144 -17.47 17.71 -14.48
CA CYS A 144 -17.04 16.36 -14.83
C CYS A 144 -16.60 15.55 -13.60
N THR A 145 -16.85 14.24 -13.65
CA THR A 145 -16.44 13.28 -12.63
C THR A 145 -14.97 12.93 -12.74
N THR A 146 -14.46 12.76 -13.96
CA THR A 146 -13.02 12.50 -14.20
C THR A 146 -12.62 12.89 -15.62
N LYS A 147 -11.34 13.19 -15.81
CA LYS A 147 -10.74 13.34 -17.14
C LYS A 147 -10.23 11.99 -17.63
N LEU A 148 -10.48 11.67 -18.90
CA LEU A 148 -9.92 10.51 -19.59
C LEU A 148 -8.93 10.99 -20.66
N ASP A 149 -7.67 10.63 -20.48
CA ASP A 149 -6.61 11.04 -21.41
C ASP A 149 -6.89 10.53 -22.83
N GLY A 150 -6.82 11.43 -23.80
CA GLY A 150 -7.13 11.16 -25.20
C GLY A 150 -8.62 11.02 -25.53
N SER A 151 -9.54 11.12 -24.56
CA SER A 151 -10.98 10.90 -24.81
C SER A 151 -11.93 11.97 -24.23
N GLY A 152 -11.47 12.87 -23.36
CA GLY A 152 -12.23 14.04 -22.91
C GLY A 152 -12.58 14.05 -21.42
N PHE A 153 -13.71 14.66 -21.05
CA PHE A 153 -14.18 14.77 -19.66
C PHE A 153 -15.47 13.96 -19.48
N LEU A 154 -15.49 13.06 -18.50
CA LEU A 154 -16.62 12.18 -18.21
C LEU A 154 -17.62 12.90 -17.30
N HIS A 155 -18.85 13.04 -17.77
CA HIS A 155 -19.99 13.58 -17.02
C HIS A 155 -20.99 12.47 -16.76
N ILE A 156 -21.42 12.34 -15.51
CA ILE A 156 -22.49 11.42 -15.13
C ILE A 156 -23.77 12.23 -14.97
N LEU A 157 -24.78 11.95 -15.80
CA LEU A 157 -26.05 12.67 -15.78
C LEU A 157 -27.08 12.05 -14.83
N LYS A 158 -27.00 10.73 -14.62
CA LYS A 158 -27.94 9.97 -13.80
C LYS A 158 -27.21 9.07 -12.80
N ALA A 159 -27.83 8.80 -11.66
CA ALA A 159 -27.26 7.93 -10.63
C ALA A 159 -26.88 6.53 -11.17
N GLY A 160 -27.62 5.98 -12.13
CA GLY A 160 -27.29 4.72 -12.81
C GLY A 160 -26.09 4.80 -13.79
N GLY A 161 -25.72 6.02 -14.22
CA GLY A 161 -24.51 6.30 -15.00
C GLY A 161 -23.25 6.35 -14.14
N ALA A 162 -23.39 6.63 -12.84
CA ALA A 162 -22.33 6.48 -11.85
C ALA A 162 -22.14 4.99 -11.55
N ARG A 163 -21.68 4.22 -12.55
CA ARG A 163 -21.14 2.88 -12.29
C ARG A 163 -19.82 3.07 -11.56
N SER A 164 -19.90 3.17 -10.24
CA SER A 164 -18.71 3.22 -9.40
C SER A 164 -17.92 1.94 -9.67
N HIS A 165 -16.78 2.07 -10.32
CA HIS A 165 -15.78 1.02 -10.40
C HIS A 165 -15.05 0.87 -9.05
N SER A 166 -15.65 1.29 -7.92
CA SER A 166 -14.96 1.24 -6.65
C SER A 166 -14.87 -0.22 -6.23
N ALA A 167 -13.64 -0.74 -6.31
CA ALA A 167 -13.29 -2.05 -5.80
C ALA A 167 -13.74 -2.24 -4.35
N SER A 168 -13.82 -1.16 -3.56
CA SER A 168 -14.40 -1.18 -2.20
C SER A 168 -15.83 -1.73 -2.11
N ARG A 169 -16.66 -1.62 -3.18
CA ARG A 169 -18.01 -2.19 -3.19
C ARG A 169 -18.03 -3.69 -3.49
N ILE A 170 -16.98 -4.25 -4.10
CA ILE A 170 -16.96 -5.69 -4.43
C ILE A 170 -16.69 -6.57 -3.20
N ILE A 171 -16.17 -5.95 -2.14
CA ILE A 171 -15.96 -6.57 -0.85
C ILE A 171 -17.27 -6.47 -0.05
N PRO A 172 -17.72 -7.56 0.59
CA PRO A 172 -18.90 -7.52 1.46
C PRO A 172 -18.79 -6.44 2.55
N THR A 173 -19.89 -5.77 2.83
CA THR A 173 -19.95 -4.79 3.94
C THR A 173 -19.69 -5.50 5.26
N PHE A 174 -18.87 -4.90 6.12
CA PHE A 174 -18.50 -5.50 7.40
C PHE A 174 -18.18 -4.41 8.44
N GLU A 175 -18.27 -4.77 9.72
CA GLU A 175 -17.90 -3.90 10.84
C GLU A 175 -16.50 -4.24 11.38
N GLY A 176 -15.64 -3.23 11.46
CA GLY A 176 -14.28 -3.31 11.99
C GLY A 176 -13.21 -3.06 10.91
N PRO A 177 -11.94 -3.41 11.19
CA PRO A 177 -10.86 -3.25 10.22
C PRO A 177 -10.77 -4.41 9.22
N ILE A 178 -10.33 -4.13 7.99
CA ILE A 178 -9.91 -5.15 7.01
C ILE A 178 -8.56 -5.71 7.47
N LEU A 179 -8.46 -7.03 7.60
CA LEU A 179 -7.19 -7.71 7.87
C LEU A 179 -6.47 -8.03 6.56
N ILE A 180 -5.20 -7.64 6.46
CA ILE A 180 -4.32 -8.07 5.36
C ILE A 180 -3.36 -9.12 5.89
N THR A 181 -3.35 -10.30 5.28
CA THR A 181 -2.54 -11.45 5.71
C THR A 181 -1.65 -11.96 4.57
N GLU A 182 -0.58 -12.69 4.90
CA GLU A 182 0.22 -13.41 3.90
C GLU A 182 -0.27 -14.86 3.79
N GLY A 183 -0.76 -15.23 2.60
CA GLY A 183 -1.21 -16.58 2.30
C GLY A 183 -2.70 -16.85 2.54
N TYR A 184 -3.21 -17.85 1.82
CA TYR A 184 -4.63 -18.21 1.80
C TYR A 184 -5.15 -18.67 3.17
N SER A 185 -4.35 -19.47 3.89
CA SER A 185 -4.78 -20.10 5.14
C SER A 185 -4.92 -19.09 6.29
N ASP A 186 -4.08 -18.05 6.31
CA ASP A 186 -4.16 -16.94 7.26
C ASP A 186 -5.35 -16.04 6.95
N THR A 187 -5.65 -15.80 5.67
CA THR A 187 -6.86 -15.10 5.24
C THR A 187 -8.11 -15.86 5.66
N ALA A 188 -8.15 -17.17 5.44
CA ALA A 188 -9.25 -18.01 5.89
C ALA A 188 -9.40 -17.98 7.42
N SER A 189 -8.28 -17.93 8.15
CA SER A 189 -8.30 -17.82 9.62
C SER A 189 -8.88 -16.49 10.10
N ALA A 190 -8.54 -15.38 9.43
CA ALA A 190 -9.13 -14.06 9.69
C ALA A 190 -10.64 -14.04 9.42
N ILE A 191 -11.08 -14.63 8.31
CA ILE A 191 -12.51 -14.76 7.98
C ILE A 191 -13.23 -15.62 9.03
N ASP A 192 -12.61 -16.71 9.48
CA ASP A 192 -13.19 -17.59 10.48
C ASP A 192 -13.34 -16.93 11.86
N MET A 193 -12.53 -15.91 12.16
CA MET A 193 -12.69 -15.04 13.34
C MET A 193 -13.76 -13.95 13.15
N GLY A 194 -14.37 -13.83 11.97
CA GLY A 194 -15.40 -12.82 11.67
C GLY A 194 -14.86 -11.47 11.20
N PHE A 195 -13.65 -11.44 10.63
CA PHE A 195 -13.12 -10.26 9.92
C PHE A 195 -13.39 -10.34 8.42
N MET A 196 -13.46 -9.17 7.77
CA MET A 196 -13.15 -9.09 6.36
C MET A 196 -11.62 -9.20 6.19
N ALA A 197 -11.17 -10.04 5.27
CA ALA A 197 -9.74 -10.27 5.08
C ALA A 197 -9.33 -10.33 3.61
N ILE A 198 -8.14 -9.80 3.33
CA ILE A 198 -7.48 -9.82 2.03
C ILE A 198 -6.12 -10.51 2.17
N GLY A 199 -5.97 -11.64 1.50
CA GLY A 199 -4.75 -12.43 1.44
C GLY A 199 -3.85 -12.05 0.29
N LYS A 200 -2.57 -11.83 0.61
CA LYS A 200 -1.52 -11.73 -0.40
C LYS A 200 -0.94 -13.13 -0.67
N PRO A 201 -0.89 -13.61 -1.92
CA PRO A 201 -0.35 -14.93 -2.22
C PRO A 201 1.17 -15.05 -2.03
N SER A 202 1.88 -13.92 -1.91
CA SER A 202 3.28 -13.80 -1.49
C SER A 202 3.59 -12.39 -1.03
N ALA A 203 4.72 -12.19 -0.36
CA ALA A 203 5.31 -10.88 -0.07
C ALA A 203 5.36 -9.93 -1.28
N GLU A 204 5.62 -10.45 -2.48
CA GLU A 204 5.47 -9.70 -3.73
C GLU A 204 4.01 -9.76 -4.22
N PHE A 205 3.25 -8.67 -4.09
CA PHE A 205 1.85 -8.57 -4.54
C PHE A 205 1.66 -7.41 -5.51
N ASN A 206 0.52 -7.33 -6.21
CA ASN A 206 0.23 -6.22 -7.10
C ASN A 206 -0.48 -5.10 -6.32
N ALA A 207 0.25 -4.02 -6.00
CA ALA A 207 -0.27 -2.87 -5.27
C ALA A 207 -1.50 -2.23 -5.93
N LYS A 208 -1.56 -2.26 -7.27
CA LYS A 208 -2.67 -1.69 -8.04
C LYS A 208 -3.99 -2.44 -7.83
N ILE A 209 -3.92 -3.69 -7.39
CA ILE A 209 -5.10 -4.51 -7.07
C ILE A 209 -5.56 -4.24 -5.63
N LEU A 210 -4.62 -4.07 -4.70
CA LEU A 210 -4.92 -3.94 -3.27
C LEU A 210 -5.46 -2.56 -2.90
N VAL A 211 -4.82 -1.48 -3.34
CA VAL A 211 -5.17 -0.10 -2.92
C VAL A 211 -6.65 0.23 -3.15
N PRO A 212 -7.25 -0.08 -4.32
CA PRO A 212 -8.67 0.20 -4.55
C PRO A 212 -9.63 -0.52 -3.58
N LEU A 213 -9.25 -1.68 -3.06
CA LEU A 213 -10.07 -2.51 -2.17
C LEU A 213 -10.11 -1.97 -0.72
N VAL A 214 -9.07 -1.24 -0.30
CA VAL A 214 -8.88 -0.80 1.10
C VAL A 214 -8.84 0.71 1.26
N LYS A 215 -9.09 1.45 0.18
CA LYS A 215 -9.10 2.91 0.20
C LYS A 215 -10.16 3.43 1.17
N ASP A 216 -9.78 4.39 2.00
CA ASP A 216 -10.65 5.02 3.02
C ASP A 216 -11.21 4.03 4.06
N GLN A 217 -10.64 2.82 4.18
CA GLN A 217 -11.02 1.81 5.17
C GLN A 217 -10.09 1.82 6.38
N ASP A 218 -10.55 1.26 7.50
CA ASP A 218 -9.70 0.90 8.64
C ASP A 218 -8.96 -0.42 8.31
N VAL A 219 -7.64 -0.45 8.42
CA VAL A 219 -6.81 -1.59 7.95
C VAL A 219 -5.79 -2.02 8.99
N VAL A 220 -5.66 -3.35 9.18
CA VAL A 220 -4.62 -3.97 9.98
C VAL A 220 -3.85 -4.97 9.12
N ILE A 221 -2.55 -4.78 8.97
CA ILE A 221 -1.66 -5.72 8.28
C ILE A 221 -1.08 -6.67 9.32
N VAL A 222 -1.25 -7.98 9.11
CA VAL A 222 -0.69 -9.03 9.95
C VAL A 222 0.54 -9.62 9.26
N GLY A 223 1.69 -9.50 9.89
CA GLY A 223 2.95 -10.08 9.43
C GLY A 223 3.17 -11.51 9.94
N ASP A 224 4.01 -12.26 9.24
CA ASP A 224 4.47 -13.58 9.68
C ASP A 224 5.80 -13.47 10.45
N ASN A 225 5.91 -14.23 11.55
CA ASN A 225 7.15 -14.42 12.29
C ASN A 225 8.01 -15.48 11.58
N ASP A 226 8.82 -15.04 10.63
CA ASP A 226 9.77 -15.87 9.87
C ASP A 226 11.20 -15.29 9.84
N GLU A 227 12.08 -15.81 8.99
CA GLU A 227 13.47 -15.32 8.77
C GLU A 227 13.53 -13.95 8.06
N GLY A 228 12.63 -13.03 8.43
CA GLY A 228 12.55 -11.64 8.01
C GLY A 228 11.82 -11.39 6.69
N ALA A 229 11.33 -12.42 5.99
CA ALA A 229 10.54 -12.25 4.78
C ALA A 229 9.16 -11.66 5.07
N GLY A 230 8.48 -12.15 6.11
CA GLY A 230 7.20 -11.65 6.62
C GLY A 230 7.31 -10.19 7.06
N LYS A 231 8.38 -9.82 7.79
CA LYS A 231 8.64 -8.41 8.15
C LYS A 231 8.78 -7.52 6.91
N ARG A 232 9.61 -7.92 5.95
CA ARG A 232 9.78 -7.15 4.69
C ARG A 232 8.48 -7.04 3.90
N GLY A 233 7.71 -8.14 3.81
CA GLY A 233 6.44 -8.19 3.10
C GLY A 233 5.36 -7.32 3.75
N MET A 234 5.29 -7.31 5.07
CA MET A 234 4.39 -6.46 5.86
C MET A 234 4.76 -4.98 5.68
N GLU A 235 6.03 -4.62 5.82
CA GLU A 235 6.47 -3.23 5.71
C GLU A 235 6.33 -2.69 4.27
N ALA A 236 6.59 -3.51 3.25
CA ALA A 236 6.29 -3.15 1.86
C ALA A 236 4.80 -2.85 1.65
N THR A 237 3.91 -3.64 2.26
CA THR A 237 2.46 -3.38 2.23
C THR A 237 2.12 -2.10 2.98
N PHE A 238 2.70 -1.88 4.16
CA PHE A 238 2.46 -0.68 4.97
C PHE A 238 2.81 0.59 4.20
N GLN A 239 3.99 0.65 3.58
CA GLN A 239 4.43 1.82 2.80
C GLN A 239 3.52 2.11 1.60
N VAL A 240 2.99 1.07 0.95
CA VAL A 240 2.05 1.22 -0.18
C VAL A 240 0.70 1.79 0.28
N LEU A 241 0.24 1.41 1.46
CA LEU A 241 -1.07 1.81 2.00
C LEU A 241 -1.03 3.10 2.82
N LYS A 242 0.17 3.57 3.20
CA LYS A 242 0.38 4.81 3.94
C LYS A 242 -0.28 5.97 3.20
N GLY A 243 -1.23 6.63 3.86
CA GLY A 243 -2.01 7.75 3.29
C GLY A 243 -3.14 7.36 2.33
N GLN A 244 -3.42 6.07 2.13
CA GLN A 244 -4.53 5.57 1.30
C GLN A 244 -5.73 5.09 2.13
N CYS A 245 -5.50 4.74 3.40
CA CYS A 245 -6.49 4.18 4.33
C CYS A 245 -6.93 5.22 5.36
N LYS A 246 -8.13 5.05 5.93
CA LYS A 246 -8.64 5.87 7.03
C LYS A 246 -7.81 5.68 8.29
N SER A 247 -7.47 4.43 8.59
CA SER A 247 -6.46 4.07 9.58
C SER A 247 -5.62 2.89 9.08
N LEU A 248 -4.36 2.84 9.49
CA LEU A 248 -3.44 1.79 9.11
C LEU A 248 -2.61 1.37 10.32
N ARG A 249 -2.73 0.10 10.70
CA ARG A 249 -1.88 -0.55 11.71
C ARG A 249 -1.20 -1.76 11.13
N LYS A 250 -0.05 -2.12 11.70
CA LYS A 250 0.64 -3.39 11.43
C LYS A 250 0.93 -4.09 12.74
N VAL A 251 0.88 -5.41 12.74
CA VAL A 251 1.09 -6.22 13.95
C VAL A 251 1.68 -7.58 13.59
N PHE A 252 2.48 -8.13 14.48
CA PHE A 252 2.90 -9.53 14.44
C PHE A 252 2.11 -10.36 15.46
N PRO A 253 1.86 -11.65 15.18
CA PRO A 253 1.45 -12.57 16.23
C PRO A 253 2.54 -12.63 17.32
N PRO A 254 2.20 -13.08 18.55
CA PRO A 254 3.19 -13.35 19.58
C PRO A 254 4.33 -14.24 19.06
N GLU A 255 5.57 -14.00 19.48
CA GLU A 255 6.80 -14.60 18.88
C GLU A 255 6.75 -16.12 18.73
N LYS A 256 6.08 -16.83 19.67
CA LYS A 256 5.92 -18.29 19.63
C LYS A 256 5.07 -18.81 18.45
N TYR A 257 4.28 -17.95 17.82
CA TYR A 257 3.42 -18.32 16.69
C TYR A 257 3.99 -17.76 15.41
N LYS A 258 4.17 -18.65 14.43
CA LYS A 258 4.71 -18.32 13.12
C LYS A 258 3.80 -17.37 12.33
N ASP A 259 2.51 -17.67 12.30
CA ASP A 259 1.52 -17.03 11.41
C ASP A 259 0.17 -16.90 12.14
N LEU A 260 -0.77 -16.14 11.56
CA LEU A 260 -2.08 -15.88 12.17
C LEU A 260 -2.86 -17.18 12.39
N ARG A 261 -2.81 -18.10 11.42
CA ARG A 261 -3.47 -19.40 11.53
C ARG A 261 -2.95 -20.20 12.71
N ARG A 262 -1.63 -20.29 12.90
CA ARG A 262 -1.02 -21.00 14.03
C ARG A 262 -1.41 -20.36 15.35
N TRP A 263 -1.40 -19.04 15.42
CA TRP A 263 -1.88 -18.33 16.61
C TRP A 263 -3.33 -18.68 16.92
N LYS A 264 -4.23 -18.53 15.94
CA LYS A 264 -5.66 -18.83 16.09
C LYS A 264 -5.93 -20.27 16.50
N THR A 265 -5.33 -21.24 15.80
CA THR A 265 -5.58 -22.68 16.04
C THR A 265 -5.02 -23.18 17.36
N GLN A 266 -3.92 -22.61 17.87
CA GLN A 266 -3.30 -23.09 19.11
C GLN A 266 -3.92 -22.51 20.39
N VAL A 267 -4.59 -21.36 20.33
CA VAL A 267 -5.24 -20.74 21.50
C VAL A 267 -6.72 -20.42 21.34
N MET A 268 -7.34 -20.85 20.24
CA MET A 268 -8.73 -20.51 19.91
C MET A 268 -8.95 -18.97 19.94
N LEU A 269 -8.07 -18.25 19.25
CA LEU A 269 -8.13 -16.78 19.20
C LEU A 269 -9.46 -16.31 18.59
N ASP A 270 -10.12 -15.39 19.28
CA ASP A 270 -11.33 -14.71 18.81
C ASP A 270 -11.07 -13.26 18.35
N LYS A 271 -12.10 -12.64 17.78
CA LYS A 271 -12.06 -11.28 17.23
C LYS A 271 -11.63 -10.25 18.27
N ASP A 272 -12.21 -10.29 19.45
CA ASP A 272 -12.03 -9.27 20.49
C ASP A 272 -10.63 -9.36 21.11
N THR A 273 -10.16 -10.58 21.35
CA THR A 273 -8.80 -10.82 21.86
C THR A 273 -7.75 -10.39 20.84
N PHE A 274 -7.98 -10.64 19.55
CA PHE A 274 -7.10 -10.14 18.49
C PHE A 274 -7.08 -8.61 18.45
N LEU A 275 -8.24 -7.94 18.52
CA LEU A 275 -8.30 -6.47 18.51
C LEU A 275 -7.59 -5.84 19.71
N LYS A 276 -7.74 -6.40 20.91
CA LYS A 276 -6.99 -5.96 22.09
C LYS A 276 -5.48 -6.08 21.87
N TRP A 277 -5.03 -7.18 21.29
CA TRP A 277 -3.61 -7.34 20.93
C TRP A 277 -3.14 -6.27 19.95
N VAL A 278 -3.94 -5.93 18.94
CA VAL A 278 -3.65 -4.85 18.00
C VAL A 278 -3.59 -3.49 18.69
N ASP A 279 -4.44 -3.23 19.68
CA ASP A 279 -4.42 -1.98 20.43
C ASP A 279 -3.17 -1.88 21.33
N GLU A 280 -2.71 -2.99 21.90
CA GLU A 280 -1.55 -3.04 22.79
C GLU A 280 -0.20 -3.11 22.04
N HIS A 281 -0.14 -3.80 20.91
CA HIS A 281 1.12 -4.15 20.21
C HIS A 281 1.16 -3.66 18.76
N GLY A 282 0.08 -3.08 18.24
CA GLY A 282 0.01 -2.60 16.86
C GLY A 282 0.76 -1.29 16.67
N GLU A 283 1.48 -1.19 15.56
CA GLU A 283 2.22 0.01 15.17
C GLU A 283 1.49 0.78 14.06
N SER A 284 1.44 2.11 14.18
CA SER A 284 0.97 3.02 13.13
C SER A 284 2.10 3.81 12.46
N ALA A 285 3.35 3.62 12.88
CA ALA A 285 4.52 4.23 12.29
C ALA A 285 5.21 3.26 11.30
N GLY A 286 5.83 3.78 10.25
CA GLY A 286 6.70 2.98 9.38
C GLY A 286 7.96 2.53 10.12
N ASP A 287 8.64 1.50 9.62
CA ASP A 287 9.96 1.10 10.18
C ASP A 287 10.95 2.26 9.97
N PRO A 288 11.66 2.75 11.01
CA PRO A 288 12.62 3.84 10.88
C PRO A 288 13.83 3.51 9.99
N ASN A 289 13.99 2.24 9.60
CA ASN A 289 14.97 1.79 8.62
C ASN A 289 14.42 1.72 7.19
N VAL A 290 13.16 2.09 6.97
CA VAL A 290 12.54 2.16 5.65
C VAL A 290 12.19 3.61 5.36
N LEU A 291 12.92 4.21 4.41
CA LEU A 291 12.66 5.56 3.92
C LEU A 291 11.50 5.56 2.93
N ASP A 292 10.79 6.68 2.83
CA ASP A 292 9.61 6.82 1.96
C ASP A 292 9.95 6.58 0.48
N ASP A 293 11.14 6.99 0.03
CA ASP A 293 11.69 6.69 -1.29
C ASP A 293 13.23 6.76 -1.30
N GLY A 294 13.83 6.53 -2.47
CA GLY A 294 15.29 6.59 -2.67
C GLY A 294 15.81 7.95 -3.15
N ALA A 295 14.98 8.99 -3.19
CA ALA A 295 15.38 10.30 -3.70
C ALA A 295 16.38 10.98 -2.75
N ALA A 296 17.32 11.74 -3.33
CA ALA A 296 18.38 12.40 -2.57
C ALA A 296 17.84 13.33 -1.47
N VAL A 297 16.77 14.08 -1.76
CA VAL A 297 16.11 15.00 -0.82
C VAL A 297 15.50 14.25 0.38
N THR A 298 14.80 13.14 0.13
CA THR A 298 14.20 12.30 1.16
C THR A 298 15.27 11.73 2.10
N VAL A 299 16.34 11.21 1.51
CA VAL A 299 17.48 10.67 2.25
C VAL A 299 18.19 11.75 3.06
N ALA A 300 18.47 12.90 2.44
CA ALA A 300 19.13 14.04 3.07
C ALA A 300 18.34 14.53 4.29
N LYS A 301 17.02 14.67 4.15
CA LYS A 301 16.14 15.05 5.26
C LYS A 301 16.15 14.04 6.39
N ALA A 302 15.99 12.75 6.07
CA ALA A 302 15.98 11.67 7.07
C ALA A 302 17.32 11.59 7.82
N TRP A 303 18.44 11.74 7.11
CA TRP A 303 19.76 11.81 7.72
C TRP A 303 19.87 13.04 8.63
N LEU A 304 19.47 14.22 8.15
CA LEU A 304 19.55 15.46 8.93
C LEU A 304 18.70 15.42 10.20
N ASP A 305 17.51 14.83 10.12
CA ASP A 305 16.61 14.67 11.26
C ASP A 305 17.20 13.71 12.32
N SER A 306 18.04 12.76 11.91
CA SER A 306 18.85 11.95 12.84
C SER A 306 20.01 12.71 13.50
N LYS A 307 20.34 13.90 12.98
CA LYS A 307 21.44 14.78 13.43
C LYS A 307 20.87 16.09 13.99
N ARG A 308 19.98 15.97 14.98
CA ARG A 308 19.42 17.13 15.70
C ARG A 308 19.60 17.04 17.20
N ILE A 309 19.80 18.19 17.83
CA ILE A 309 19.68 18.40 19.27
C ILE A 309 18.63 19.49 19.47
N ASP A 310 17.61 19.23 20.29
CA ASP A 310 16.49 20.14 20.55
C ASP A 310 15.82 20.69 19.27
N GLY A 311 15.70 19.80 18.27
CA GLY A 311 15.13 20.13 16.96
C GLY A 311 16.00 21.03 16.09
N VAL A 312 17.23 21.34 16.49
CA VAL A 312 18.20 22.12 15.70
C VAL A 312 19.19 21.16 15.02
N PRO A 313 19.42 21.27 13.69
CA PRO A 313 20.47 20.52 13.01
C PRO A 313 21.86 20.85 13.55
N ILE A 314 22.59 19.80 13.94
CA ILE A 314 23.96 19.94 14.46
C ILE A 314 25.01 19.96 13.37
N THR A 315 24.69 19.54 12.15
CA THR A 315 25.56 19.69 10.97
C THR A 315 25.05 20.83 10.10
N ARG A 316 25.93 21.75 9.72
CA ARG A 316 25.61 22.98 8.98
C ARG A 316 26.65 23.27 7.91
N SER A 317 26.30 24.11 6.95
CA SER A 317 27.22 24.64 5.93
C SER A 317 27.33 26.15 6.14
N TYR A 318 28.40 26.60 6.79
CA TYR A 318 28.65 28.01 7.05
C TYR A 318 29.54 28.59 5.95
N LEU A 319 29.02 29.52 5.15
CA LEU A 319 29.72 30.10 3.99
C LEU A 319 30.39 29.04 3.08
N GLY A 320 29.71 27.90 2.89
CA GLY A 320 30.19 26.79 2.07
C GLY A 320 31.14 25.81 2.78
N GLN A 321 31.59 26.09 4.00
CA GLN A 321 32.36 25.16 4.83
C GLN A 321 31.41 24.34 5.72
N TRP A 322 31.51 23.01 5.64
CA TRP A 322 30.76 22.13 6.53
C TRP A 322 31.28 22.22 7.95
N THR A 323 30.36 22.32 8.91
CA THR A 323 30.65 22.35 10.35
C THR A 323 29.70 21.44 11.11
N GLN A 324 30.14 20.97 12.28
CA GLN A 324 29.33 20.15 13.18
C GLN A 324 29.49 20.60 14.64
N PHE A 325 28.37 20.67 15.36
CA PHE A 325 28.35 20.95 16.79
C PHE A 325 28.78 19.72 17.59
N ASP A 326 29.77 19.89 18.46
CA ASP A 326 30.34 18.80 19.28
C ASP A 326 29.77 18.71 20.71
N GLY A 327 28.80 19.56 21.03
CA GLY A 327 28.25 19.74 22.38
C GLY A 327 28.66 21.06 23.04
N SER A 328 29.70 21.72 22.55
CA SER A 328 30.16 23.03 23.04
C SER A 328 30.18 24.10 21.95
N TYR A 329 30.71 23.77 20.76
CA TYR A 329 30.78 24.71 19.64
C TYR A 329 30.80 23.99 18.28
N TYR A 330 30.61 24.75 17.20
CA TYR A 330 30.72 24.22 15.84
C TYR A 330 32.20 24.12 15.43
N LYS A 331 32.61 22.92 15.02
CA LYS A 331 33.95 22.62 14.46
C LYS A 331 33.85 22.36 12.96
N ASP A 332 34.94 22.63 12.24
CA ASP A 332 35.05 22.24 10.84
C ASP A 332 34.86 20.73 10.68
N LEU A 333 33.96 20.35 9.77
CA LEU A 333 33.69 18.98 9.40
C LEU A 333 34.25 18.74 8.00
N ASP A 334 35.24 17.86 7.89
CA ASP A 334 35.74 17.42 6.59
C ASP A 334 34.61 16.72 5.80
N VAL A 335 34.36 17.18 4.58
CA VAL A 335 33.32 16.63 3.71
C VAL A 335 33.49 15.12 3.45
N ARG A 336 34.71 14.58 3.54
CA ARG A 336 34.98 13.14 3.43
C ARG A 336 34.42 12.36 4.62
N VAL A 337 34.49 12.92 5.82
CA VAL A 337 33.90 12.35 7.04
C VAL A 337 32.38 12.39 6.92
N LEU A 338 31.82 13.53 6.48
CA LEU A 338 30.39 13.66 6.23
C LEU A 338 29.88 12.62 5.21
N ARG A 339 30.60 12.42 4.10
CA ARG A 339 30.31 11.36 3.13
C ARG A 339 30.29 9.98 3.78
N GLY A 340 31.30 9.65 4.58
CA GLY A 340 31.39 8.38 5.30
C GLY A 340 30.23 8.15 6.27
N ASP A 341 29.78 9.18 6.97
CA ASP A 341 28.63 9.10 7.87
C ASP A 341 27.32 8.85 7.10
N ILE A 342 27.11 9.49 5.95
CA ILE A 342 25.95 9.22 5.08
C ILE A 342 25.99 7.78 4.54
N TYR A 343 27.16 7.28 4.11
CA TYR A 343 27.30 5.87 3.72
C TYR A 343 26.91 4.92 4.86
N THR A 344 27.36 5.22 6.07
CA THR A 344 27.06 4.42 7.27
C THR A 344 25.58 4.44 7.60
N PHE A 345 24.97 5.63 7.56
CA PHE A 345 23.54 5.81 7.78
C PHE A 345 22.70 4.98 6.80
N LEU A 346 23.10 4.92 5.53
CA LEU A 346 22.37 4.18 4.50
C LEU A 346 22.56 2.66 4.53
N LYS A 347 23.59 2.15 5.20
CA LYS A 347 23.98 0.73 5.18
C LYS A 347 22.83 -0.21 5.53
N ASP A 348 22.06 0.15 6.56
CA ASP A 348 20.96 -0.68 7.09
C ASP A 348 19.58 -0.14 6.69
N LYS A 349 19.53 0.78 5.71
CA LYS A 349 18.29 1.39 5.24
C LYS A 349 17.77 0.71 3.97
N SER A 350 16.47 0.79 3.81
CA SER A 350 15.76 0.37 2.60
C SER A 350 14.70 1.37 2.21
N PHE A 351 14.12 1.22 1.02
CA PHE A 351 13.06 2.08 0.50
C PHE A 351 12.15 1.29 -0.46
N PRO A 352 10.89 1.68 -0.64
CA PRO A 352 10.00 1.05 -1.60
C PRO A 352 10.46 1.36 -3.03
N LYS A 353 10.61 0.30 -3.82
CA LYS A 353 10.93 0.37 -5.24
C LYS A 353 9.90 -0.43 -6.04
N MET A 354 9.26 0.24 -6.98
CA MET A 354 8.33 -0.39 -7.91
C MET A 354 9.12 -1.12 -9.01
N ARG A 355 8.85 -2.41 -9.21
CA ARG A 355 9.38 -3.16 -10.35
C ARG A 355 8.62 -2.84 -11.63
N ALA A 356 9.21 -3.13 -12.79
CA ALA A 356 8.59 -2.94 -14.11
C ALA A 356 7.22 -3.64 -14.26
N ASN A 357 6.98 -4.70 -13.48
CA ASN A 357 5.72 -5.45 -13.45
C ASN A 357 4.69 -4.89 -12.44
N GLY A 358 4.93 -3.71 -11.86
CA GLY A 358 4.00 -3.05 -10.93
C GLY A 358 3.98 -3.64 -9.51
N LYS A 359 4.93 -4.51 -9.17
CA LYS A 359 5.06 -5.07 -7.81
C LYS A 359 5.97 -4.18 -6.94
N PRO A 360 5.53 -3.77 -5.74
CA PRO A 360 6.37 -3.05 -4.78
C PRO A 360 7.33 -4.04 -4.13
N THR A 361 8.58 -3.61 -3.95
CA THR A 361 9.60 -4.36 -3.20
C THR A 361 10.40 -3.39 -2.34
N LEU A 362 10.89 -3.82 -1.19
CA LEU A 362 11.87 -3.03 -0.44
C LEU A 362 13.26 -3.30 -1.01
N ALA A 363 13.92 -2.25 -1.47
CA ALA A 363 15.30 -2.30 -1.95
C ALA A 363 16.23 -1.72 -0.89
N SER A 364 17.29 -2.44 -0.54
CA SER A 364 18.39 -1.89 0.27
C SER A 364 19.14 -0.82 -0.50
N PHE A 365 19.63 0.20 0.20
CA PHE A 365 20.51 1.18 -0.42
C PHE A 365 21.84 0.54 -0.85
N ARG A 366 22.23 0.81 -2.09
CA ARG A 366 23.57 0.52 -2.63
C ARG A 366 24.12 1.82 -3.21
N PRO A 367 24.47 2.78 -2.34
CA PRO A 367 24.72 4.15 -2.76
C PRO A 367 25.95 4.23 -3.66
N THR A 368 25.79 4.93 -4.78
CA THR A 368 26.92 5.27 -5.65
C THR A 368 27.53 6.59 -5.20
N ARG A 369 28.75 6.89 -5.67
CA ARG A 369 29.37 8.20 -5.44
C ARG A 369 28.48 9.36 -5.90
N SER A 370 27.78 9.20 -7.03
CA SER A 370 26.85 10.21 -7.55
C SER A 370 25.70 10.44 -6.58
N GLN A 371 25.05 9.37 -6.12
CA GLN A 371 23.93 9.48 -5.19
C GLN A 371 24.33 10.18 -3.88
N ILE A 372 25.52 9.91 -3.36
CA ILE A 372 26.02 10.61 -2.17
C ILE A 372 26.25 12.10 -2.42
N SER A 373 26.78 12.47 -3.60
CA SER A 373 26.89 13.89 -3.96
C SER A 373 25.52 14.54 -4.07
N ASP A 374 24.54 13.89 -4.72
CA ASP A 374 23.18 14.42 -4.84
C ASP A 374 22.52 14.62 -3.45
N ILE A 375 22.78 13.72 -2.50
CA ILE A 375 22.31 13.85 -1.10
C ILE A 375 22.96 15.05 -0.41
N LEU A 376 24.28 15.23 -0.56
CA LEU A 376 24.98 16.40 -0.01
C LEU A 376 24.45 17.70 -0.60
N ASP A 377 24.20 17.72 -1.90
CA ASP A 377 23.64 18.89 -2.57
C ASP A 377 22.23 19.18 -2.07
N ALA A 378 21.41 18.15 -1.83
CA ALA A 378 20.09 18.29 -1.24
C ALA A 378 20.11 18.82 0.20
N LEU A 379 21.16 18.54 1.00
CA LEU A 379 21.31 19.12 2.34
C LEU A 379 21.40 20.65 2.33
N ASN A 380 21.80 21.26 1.20
CA ASN A 380 21.79 22.72 1.07
C ASN A 380 20.38 23.33 1.17
N GLN A 381 19.31 22.53 1.13
CA GLN A 381 17.97 23.03 1.42
C GLN A 381 17.78 23.45 2.89
N TRP A 382 18.57 22.90 3.83
CA TRP A 382 18.35 23.09 5.27
C TRP A 382 19.60 23.49 6.06
N CYS A 383 20.79 23.15 5.56
CA CYS A 383 22.06 23.32 6.26
C CYS A 383 22.74 24.69 6.12
N PRO A 384 22.54 25.50 5.05
CA PRO A 384 23.28 26.75 4.86
C PRO A 384 23.05 27.77 5.98
N ILE A 385 24.12 28.47 6.34
CA ILE A 385 24.15 29.65 7.19
C ILE A 385 25.03 30.69 6.48
N ASP A 386 24.42 31.79 6.08
CA ASP A 386 25.10 32.89 5.38
C ASP A 386 25.28 34.14 6.27
N ASP A 387 24.69 34.13 7.47
CA ASP A 387 24.83 35.21 8.45
C ASP A 387 26.21 35.17 9.13
N ASN A 388 26.84 36.33 9.27
CA ASN A 388 28.12 36.45 9.98
C ASN A 388 27.93 36.32 11.51
N PRO A 389 28.74 35.50 12.22
CA PRO A 389 28.72 35.41 13.67
C PRO A 389 29.30 36.66 14.34
N PRO A 390 28.89 36.98 15.59
CA PRO A 390 27.92 36.23 16.39
C PRO A 390 26.50 36.52 15.91
N CYS A 391 25.70 35.47 15.68
CA CYS A 391 24.33 35.57 15.22
C CYS A 391 23.47 34.48 15.87
N TRP A 392 22.17 34.75 16.04
CA TRP A 392 21.23 33.71 16.44
C TRP A 392 20.77 32.92 15.22
N LEU A 393 20.83 31.59 15.29
CA LEU A 393 20.37 30.69 14.21
C LEU A 393 18.83 30.68 14.04
N ARG A 394 18.11 31.34 14.94
CA ARG A 394 16.66 31.55 14.90
C ARG A 394 16.35 32.98 15.32
N LYS A 395 15.28 33.56 14.78
CA LYS A 395 14.75 34.81 15.34
C LYS A 395 14.23 34.54 16.75
N THR A 396 14.82 35.21 17.72
CA THR A 396 14.47 35.09 19.14
C THR A 396 14.44 36.47 19.77
N ASP A 397 13.74 36.58 20.90
CA ASP A 397 13.70 37.75 21.80
C ASP A 397 14.90 37.80 22.77
N LYS A 398 15.97 37.05 22.45
CA LYS A 398 17.19 36.96 23.27
C LYS A 398 18.08 38.21 23.10
N PRO A 399 19.02 38.46 24.03
CA PRO A 399 19.99 39.55 23.92
C PRO A 399 20.74 39.52 22.58
N ASP A 400 21.24 40.67 22.13
CA ASP A 400 22.05 40.74 20.90
C ASP A 400 23.28 39.83 21.09
N PRO A 401 23.55 38.87 20.18
CA PRO A 401 24.72 38.01 20.27
C PRO A 401 26.05 38.74 20.42
N LYS A 402 26.14 40.00 19.96
CA LYS A 402 27.33 40.86 20.12
C LYS A 402 27.59 41.25 21.57
N ASP A 403 26.57 41.25 22.40
CA ASP A 403 26.65 41.56 23.83
C ASP A 403 26.96 40.32 24.68
N LEU A 404 27.10 39.14 24.05
CA LEU A 404 27.30 37.89 24.76
C LEU A 404 28.74 37.42 24.71
N ILE A 405 29.29 37.08 25.88
CA ILE A 405 30.57 36.38 26.02
C ILE A 405 30.29 34.93 26.42
N VAL A 406 30.76 33.97 25.62
CA VAL A 406 30.54 32.54 25.84
C VAL A 406 31.68 31.95 26.67
N PHE A 407 31.32 31.32 27.79
CA PHE A 407 32.21 30.53 28.65
C PHE A 407 31.81 29.04 28.60
N GLN A 408 32.69 28.16 29.06
CA GLN A 408 32.38 26.73 29.13
C GLN A 408 31.18 26.40 30.04
N ASN A 409 30.88 27.26 31.01
CA ASN A 409 29.81 27.07 32.01
C ASN A 409 28.60 27.99 31.80
N GLY A 410 28.52 28.74 30.69
CA GLY A 410 27.39 29.62 30.43
C GLY A 410 27.72 30.79 29.50
N MET A 411 26.78 31.72 29.37
CA MET A 411 26.95 32.94 28.59
C MET A 411 26.76 34.14 29.52
N LEU A 412 27.66 35.13 29.44
CA LEU A 412 27.54 36.41 30.13
C LEU A 412 26.99 37.45 29.14
N ASP A 413 25.92 38.14 29.53
CA ASP A 413 25.42 39.32 28.83
C ASP A 413 26.13 40.55 29.40
N VAL A 414 26.93 41.26 28.61
CA VAL A 414 27.72 42.40 29.11
C VAL A 414 26.86 43.61 29.51
N ASN A 415 25.57 43.60 29.14
CA ASN A 415 24.63 44.66 29.46
C ASN A 415 23.71 44.34 30.65
N ARG A 416 23.85 43.17 31.29
CA ARG A 416 23.02 42.73 32.43
C ARG A 416 23.86 42.08 33.51
#